data_AF-A0A0K0D707-F1
#
_entry.id   AF-A0A0K0D707-F1
#
_cell.length_a   1.000
_cell.length_b   1.000
_cell.length_c   1.000
_cell.angle_alpha   90.00
_cell.angle_beta   90.00
_cell.angle_gamma   90.00
#
_symmetry.space_group_name_H-M   'P 1'
#
loop_
_entity.id
_entity.type
_entity.pdbx_description
1 polymer ?
#
loop_
_entity_poly.entity_id
_entity_poly.type
_entity_poly.pdbx_seq_one_letter_code
_entity_poly.pdbx_strand_id
1 'polypeptide(L)'
;MHTRLIFQPSTAFLLGCPLGLVLVQRKLTGCDIEPLEFCQMFNLYYSFDPCGVRLEPVLNQSLCLLPPANVPRYQRYPLGDGRSLCFDSSVDHSSLWGRKRMDHVLYCPSGMQKTSFQR
;
A
#
# COMPACT_ATOMS: atom_id res chain seq x y z
N MET A 1 25.19 -7.49 -3.89
CA MET A 1 24.58 -8.81 -3.60
C MET A 1 23.10 -8.71 -3.92
N HIS A 2 22.67 -9.18 -5.08
CA HIS A 2 21.24 -9.28 -5.40
C HIS A 2 20.71 -10.50 -4.65
N THR A 3 20.09 -10.28 -3.49
CA THR A 3 19.34 -11.30 -2.75
C THR A 3 18.06 -11.60 -3.52
N ARG A 4 18.18 -12.44 -4.55
CA ARG A 4 17.03 -12.96 -5.29
C ARG A 4 16.43 -14.11 -4.48
N LEU A 5 15.13 -14.05 -4.22
CA LEU A 5 14.40 -15.20 -3.66
C LEU A 5 14.57 -16.40 -4.59
N ILE A 6 14.80 -17.60 -4.02
CA ILE A 6 14.86 -18.85 -4.79
C ILE A 6 13.47 -19.35 -5.25
N PHE A 7 12.44 -18.55 -5.02
CA PHE A 7 11.07 -18.78 -5.47
C PHE A 7 10.45 -17.46 -5.92
N GLN A 8 9.38 -17.53 -6.70
CA GLN A 8 8.62 -16.37 -7.15
C GLN A 8 7.32 -16.27 -6.34
N PRO A 9 7.20 -15.31 -5.40
CA PRO A 9 5.96 -15.13 -4.66
C PRO A 9 4.85 -14.71 -5.63
N SER A 10 3.65 -15.26 -5.47
CA SER A 10 2.46 -14.78 -6.16
C SER A 10 1.81 -13.62 -5.42
N THR A 11 1.92 -13.59 -4.10
CA THR A 11 1.30 -12.60 -3.21
C THR A 11 2.21 -12.30 -2.01
N ALA A 12 2.23 -11.03 -1.58
CA ALA A 12 2.90 -10.59 -0.36
C ALA A 12 1.97 -9.70 0.47
N PHE A 13 1.96 -9.90 1.79
CA PHE A 13 1.26 -9.06 2.76
C PHE A 13 2.28 -8.32 3.61
N LEU A 14 2.23 -7.01 3.61
CA LEU A 14 3.07 -6.14 4.43
C LEU A 14 2.21 -5.62 5.57
N LEU A 15 2.58 -5.93 6.81
CA LEU A 15 1.89 -5.47 8.01
C LEU A 15 2.88 -4.69 8.87
N GLY A 16 2.69 -3.37 9.00
CA GLY A 16 3.62 -2.48 9.71
C GLY A 16 5.04 -2.48 9.15
N CYS A 17 5.19 -2.78 7.85
CA CYS A 17 6.48 -2.88 7.19
C CYS A 17 7.05 -1.47 6.93
N PRO A 18 8.30 -1.18 7.33
CA PRO A 18 8.93 0.13 7.10
C PRO A 18 9.34 0.35 5.63
N LEU A 19 8.78 -0.40 4.68
CA LEU A 19 9.18 -0.37 3.28
C LEU A 19 9.07 1.04 2.70
N GLY A 20 7.98 1.77 2.94
CA GLY A 20 7.85 3.11 2.37
C GLY A 20 8.87 4.10 2.92
N LEU A 21 9.32 3.96 4.18
CA LEU A 21 10.43 4.77 4.71
C LEU A 21 11.73 4.48 3.95
N VAL A 22 12.04 3.19 3.74
CA VAL A 22 13.21 2.77 2.97
C VAL A 22 13.13 3.29 1.53
N LEU A 23 11.97 3.24 0.90
CA LEU A 23 11.76 3.74 -0.46
C LEU A 23 11.93 5.26 -0.55
N VAL A 24 11.36 6.02 0.39
CA VAL A 24 11.56 7.47 0.46
C VAL A 24 13.04 7.80 0.63
N GLN A 25 13.73 7.12 1.54
CA GLN A 25 15.17 7.32 1.73
C GLN A 25 15.94 7.04 0.43
N ARG A 26 15.63 5.96 -0.29
CA ARG A 26 16.27 5.62 -1.57
C ARG A 26 16.04 6.70 -2.63
N LYS A 27 14.81 7.22 -2.76
CA LYS A 27 14.51 8.35 -3.66
C LYS A 27 15.32 9.59 -3.30
N LEU A 28 15.43 9.93 -2.02
CA LEU A 28 16.22 11.07 -1.55
C LEU A 28 17.72 10.91 -1.83
N THR A 29 18.22 9.67 -1.82
CA THR A 29 19.61 9.38 -2.21
C THR A 29 19.82 9.25 -3.73
N GLY A 30 18.79 9.54 -4.53
CA GLY A 30 18.87 9.46 -6.00
C GLY A 30 18.92 8.04 -6.57
N CYS A 31 18.45 7.04 -5.81
CA CYS A 31 18.31 5.68 -6.32
C CYS A 31 16.94 5.52 -6.99
N ASP A 32 16.95 4.99 -8.21
CA ASP A 32 15.72 4.59 -8.89
C ASP A 32 15.05 3.42 -8.15
N ILE A 33 13.72 3.46 -8.16
CA ILE A 33 12.87 2.41 -7.60
C ILE A 33 12.28 1.63 -8.76
N GLU A 34 12.73 0.40 -8.92
CA GLU A 34 12.21 -0.51 -9.92
C GLU A 34 10.82 -1.07 -9.52
N PRO A 35 9.88 -1.20 -10.47
CA PRO A 35 8.64 -1.92 -10.23
C PRO A 35 8.89 -3.43 -10.02
N LEU A 36 8.15 -4.04 -9.10
CA LEU A 36 8.08 -5.50 -8.87
C LEU A 36 6.82 -5.94 -9.59
N GLU A 37 7.03 -6.46 -10.79
CA GLU A 37 5.96 -6.99 -11.61
C GLU A 37 5.62 -8.45 -11.23
N PHE A 38 6.35 -9.02 -10.26
CA PHE A 38 6.35 -10.46 -10.02
C PHE A 38 5.34 -10.95 -8.98
N CYS A 39 4.83 -10.09 -8.09
CA CYS A 39 3.87 -10.50 -7.07
C CYS A 39 2.80 -9.43 -6.77
N GLN A 40 1.61 -9.87 -6.39
CA GLN A 40 0.57 -8.98 -5.88
C GLN A 40 0.91 -8.56 -4.44
N MET A 41 1.05 -7.26 -4.19
CA MET A 41 1.40 -6.74 -2.87
C MET A 41 0.21 -6.10 -2.18
N PHE A 42 0.02 -6.43 -0.91
CA PHE A 42 -0.97 -5.85 -0.02
C PHE A 42 -0.26 -5.16 1.13
N ASN A 43 -0.23 -3.83 1.10
CA ASN A 43 0.24 -3.02 2.21
C ASN A 43 -0.92 -2.76 3.19
N LEU A 44 -0.93 -3.51 4.28
CA LEU A 44 -1.92 -3.43 5.35
C LEU A 44 -1.32 -2.62 6.50
N TYR A 45 -1.90 -1.47 6.82
CA TYR A 45 -1.37 -0.61 7.87
C TYR A 45 -2.47 0.03 8.71
N TYR A 46 -2.14 0.33 9.96
CA TYR A 46 -2.94 1.22 10.80
C TYR A 46 -2.45 2.65 10.62
N SER A 47 -3.34 3.63 10.52
CA SER A 47 -2.95 5.04 10.37
C SER A 47 -2.13 5.60 11.55
N PHE A 48 -2.12 4.91 12.68
CA PHE A 48 -1.36 5.29 13.88
C PHE A 48 -0.03 4.52 14.02
N ASP A 49 0.24 3.56 13.13
CA ASP A 49 1.50 2.84 13.13
C ASP A 49 2.63 3.77 12.62
N PRO A 50 3.68 4.05 13.42
CA PRO A 50 4.79 4.90 12.98
C PRO A 50 5.55 4.32 11.78
N CYS A 51 5.49 3.00 11.58
CA CYS A 51 6.06 2.31 10.41
C CYS A 51 5.06 2.22 9.25
N GLY A 52 3.77 2.51 9.51
CA GLY A 52 2.69 2.48 8.54
C GLY A 52 2.77 3.67 7.59
N VAL A 53 3.04 3.40 6.32
CA VAL A 53 3.13 4.42 5.28
C VAL A 53 2.46 3.94 4.01
N ARG A 54 1.81 4.87 3.30
CA ARG A 54 1.25 4.62 1.99
C ARG A 54 2.36 4.46 0.96
N LEU A 55 2.42 3.31 0.31
CA LEU A 55 3.43 3.04 -0.72
C LEU A 55 3.06 3.73 -2.03
N GLU A 56 1.77 3.84 -2.35
CA GLU A 56 1.29 4.39 -3.62
C GLU A 56 1.84 5.81 -3.92
N PRO A 57 1.79 6.79 -2.99
CA PRO A 57 2.31 8.13 -3.22
C PRO A 57 3.84 8.20 -3.24
N VAL A 58 4.52 7.23 -2.61
CA VAL A 58 5.98 7.12 -2.66
C VAL A 58 6.42 6.69 -4.06
N LEU A 59 5.59 5.94 -4.79
CA LEU A 59 5.90 5.49 -6.15
C LEU A 59 5.49 6.53 -7.18
N ASN A 60 4.22 6.93 -7.16
CA ASN A 60 3.66 7.94 -8.03
C ASN A 60 2.94 8.99 -7.19
N GLN A 61 3.49 10.20 -7.18
CA GLN A 61 3.00 11.28 -6.31
C GLN A 61 1.56 11.70 -6.62
N SER A 62 1.06 11.50 -7.85
CA SER A 62 -0.34 11.79 -8.20
C SER A 62 -1.35 10.97 -7.38
N LEU A 63 -0.92 9.82 -6.84
CA LEU A 63 -1.76 8.93 -6.03
C LEU A 63 -1.97 9.39 -4.59
N CYS A 64 -1.33 10.49 -4.17
CA CYS A 64 -1.60 11.10 -2.87
C CYS A 64 -3.08 11.55 -2.75
N LEU A 65 -3.73 11.86 -3.86
CA LEU A 65 -5.11 12.33 -3.92
C LEU A 65 -6.14 11.21 -3.69
N LEU A 66 -5.77 9.94 -3.91
CA LEU A 66 -6.66 8.81 -3.68
C LEU A 66 -6.64 8.40 -2.20
N PRO A 67 -7.77 8.29 -1.50
CA PRO A 67 -7.80 7.79 -0.13
C PRO A 67 -7.45 6.29 -0.11
N PRO A 68 -6.75 5.76 0.91
CA PRO A 68 -6.42 4.34 1.00
C PRO A 68 -7.68 3.47 1.03
N ALA A 69 -7.59 2.23 0.54
CA ALA A 69 -8.74 1.33 0.56
C ALA A 69 -9.00 0.81 1.97
N ASN A 70 -10.23 0.94 2.47
CA ASN A 70 -10.60 0.35 3.75
C ASN A 70 -10.67 -1.17 3.61
N VAL A 71 -10.03 -1.90 4.52
CA VAL A 71 -10.23 -3.35 4.63
C VAL A 71 -11.64 -3.62 5.12
N PRO A 72 -12.50 -4.31 4.34
CA PRO A 72 -13.86 -4.62 4.76
C PRO A 72 -13.88 -5.49 6.03
N ARG A 73 -14.82 -5.22 6.92
CA ARG A 73 -15.02 -6.02 8.14
C ARG A 73 -16.15 -7.01 7.94
N TYR A 74 -15.79 -8.25 7.65
CA TYR A 74 -16.75 -9.35 7.60
C TYR A 74 -16.79 -10.02 8.98
N GLN A 75 -17.62 -9.48 9.88
CA GLN A 75 -17.70 -9.93 11.27
C GLN A 75 -18.34 -11.32 11.42
N ARG A 76 -18.99 -11.85 10.38
CA ARG A 76 -19.54 -13.22 10.34
C ARG A 76 -19.46 -13.80 8.92
N TYR A 77 -18.93 -15.01 8.82
CA TYR A 77 -19.08 -15.85 7.63
C TYR A 77 -20.58 -16.05 7.34
N PRO A 78 -21.06 -16.01 6.08
CA PRO A 78 -20.34 -15.88 4.80
C PRO A 78 -20.47 -14.47 4.17
N LEU A 79 -20.62 -13.40 4.96
CA LEU A 79 -21.10 -12.08 4.49
C LEU A 79 -20.05 -11.23 3.76
N GLY A 80 -19.23 -11.82 2.89
CA GLY A 80 -18.41 -11.08 1.93
C GLY A 80 -19.30 -10.34 0.92
N ASP A 81 -18.87 -9.18 0.42
CA ASP A 81 -19.58 -8.45 -0.64
C ASP A 81 -19.21 -8.90 -2.06
N GLY A 82 -18.22 -9.79 -2.18
CA GLY A 82 -17.71 -10.32 -3.45
C GLY A 82 -17.00 -9.28 -4.32
N ARG A 83 -16.71 -8.08 -3.81
CA ARG A 83 -16.14 -6.98 -4.59
C ARG A 83 -14.62 -7.01 -4.52
N SER A 84 -13.98 -6.92 -5.69
CA SER A 84 -12.54 -6.66 -5.79
C SER A 84 -12.29 -5.17 -5.77
N LEU A 85 -11.21 -4.75 -5.10
CA LEU A 85 -10.75 -3.37 -5.15
C LEU A 85 -10.01 -3.16 -6.49
N CYS A 86 -10.63 -2.38 -7.37
CA CYS A 86 -10.01 -1.98 -8.64
C CYS A 86 -9.38 -0.59 -8.50
N PHE A 87 -8.30 -0.36 -9.24
CA PHE A 87 -7.73 0.96 -9.40
C PHE A 87 -8.50 1.73 -10.47
N ASP A 88 -8.59 3.06 -10.34
CA ASP A 88 -9.17 3.88 -11.38
C ASP A 88 -8.31 3.79 -12.64
N SER A 89 -8.94 3.43 -13.77
CA SER A 89 -8.27 3.29 -15.07
C SER A 89 -7.82 4.64 -15.67
N SER A 90 -8.21 5.76 -15.05
CA SER A 90 -7.72 7.10 -15.43
C SER A 90 -6.27 7.36 -15.02
N VAL A 91 -5.71 6.55 -14.13
CA VAL A 91 -4.36 6.72 -13.59
C VAL A 91 -3.37 5.88 -14.38
N ASP A 92 -2.26 6.49 -14.78
CA ASP A 92 -1.12 5.76 -15.34
C ASP A 92 -0.54 4.74 -14.32
N HIS A 93 -0.75 3.46 -14.62
CA HIS A 93 -0.26 2.33 -13.83
C HIS A 93 1.21 1.98 -14.11
N SER A 94 1.83 2.53 -15.16
CA SER A 94 3.21 2.19 -15.54
C SER A 94 4.23 2.56 -14.47
N SER A 95 3.91 3.56 -13.65
CA SER A 95 4.76 4.05 -12.56
C SER A 95 4.45 3.41 -11.20
N LEU A 96 3.67 2.32 -11.18
CA LEU A 96 3.21 1.65 -9.95
C LEU A 96 3.87 0.29 -9.74
N TRP A 97 3.86 -0.16 -8.49
CA TRP A 97 4.28 -1.50 -8.10
C TRP A 97 3.20 -2.55 -8.49
N GLY A 98 2.99 -2.75 -9.79
CA GLY A 98 1.97 -3.66 -10.35
C GLY A 98 0.69 -2.94 -10.82
N ARG A 99 -0.39 -3.71 -10.99
CA ARG A 99 -1.65 -3.24 -11.66
C ARG A 99 -2.87 -3.17 -10.73
N LYS A 100 -2.69 -3.33 -9.42
CA LYS A 100 -3.77 -3.38 -8.43
C LYS A 100 -3.50 -2.43 -7.29
N ARG A 101 -4.55 -2.11 -6.55
CA ARG A 101 -4.47 -1.36 -5.29
C ARG A 101 -3.55 -2.06 -4.31
N MET A 102 -2.60 -1.33 -3.74
CA MET A 102 -1.65 -1.87 -2.75
C MET A 102 -2.00 -1.43 -1.34
N ASP A 103 -2.41 -0.17 -1.17
CA ASP A 103 -2.61 0.42 0.16
C ASP A 103 -3.98 0.12 0.73
N HIS A 104 -3.99 -0.59 1.85
CA HIS A 104 -5.16 -1.03 2.57
C HIS A 104 -5.07 -0.59 4.02
N VAL A 105 -5.96 0.31 4.43
CA VAL A 105 -6.03 0.78 5.81
C VAL A 105 -6.87 -0.19 6.63
N LEU A 106 -6.27 -0.67 7.73
CA LEU A 106 -6.97 -1.45 8.75
C LEU A 106 -7.79 -0.51 9.62
N TYR A 107 -8.95 -0.98 10.08
CA TYR A 107 -9.82 -0.20 10.95
C TYR A 107 -9.05 0.35 12.16
N CYS A 108 -9.07 1.67 12.31
CA CYS A 108 -8.52 2.36 13.47
C CYS A 108 -9.68 3.02 14.24
N PRO A 109 -9.86 2.73 15.54
CA PRO A 109 -10.94 3.30 16.33
C PRO A 109 -10.95 4.83 16.28
N SER A 110 -12.13 5.46 16.23
CA SER A 110 -12.27 6.91 16.11
C SER A 110 -11.55 7.70 17.22
N GLY A 111 -11.45 7.13 18.42
CA GLY A 111 -10.70 7.72 19.54
C GLY A 111 -9.17 7.71 19.37
N MET A 112 -8.65 7.06 18.33
CA MET A 112 -7.23 7.01 17.98
C MET A 112 -6.92 7.78 16.68
N GLN A 113 -7.93 8.28 15.96
CA GLN A 113 -7.71 9.10 14.77
C GLN A 113 -7.28 10.49 15.20
N LYS A 114 -6.11 10.95 14.76
CA LYS A 114 -5.71 12.36 14.96
C LYS A 114 -6.77 13.21 14.29
N THR A 115 -7.39 14.11 15.05
CA THR A 115 -8.16 15.24 14.52
C THR A 115 -7.35 15.84 13.38
N SER A 116 -7.92 15.81 12.19
CA SER A 116 -7.34 16.25 10.93
C SER A 116 -6.59 17.58 11.11
N PHE A 117 -5.26 17.51 11.22
CA PHE A 117 -4.42 18.62 10.80
C PHE A 117 -4.36 18.52 9.27
N GLN A 118 -5.36 19.09 8.62
CA GLN A 118 -5.17 19.66 7.30
C GLN A 118 -4.09 20.74 7.44
N ARG A 119 -2.92 20.50 6.86
CA ARG A 119 -2.04 21.54 6.35
C ARG A 119 -1.39 21.01 5.08
#